data_AF-A0A4S4N1T0-F1
#
_entry.id   AF-A0A4S4N1T0-F1
#
_cell.length_a   1.000
_cell.length_b   1.000
_cell.length_c   1.000
_cell.angle_alpha   90.00
_cell.angle_beta   90.00
_cell.angle_gamma   90.00
#
_symmetry.space_group_name_H-M   'P 1'
#
loop_
_entity.id
_entity.type
_entity.pdbx_description
1 polymer ?
#
loop_
_entity_poly.entity_id
_entity_poly.type
_entity_poly.pdbx_seq_one_letter_code
_entity_poly.pdbx_strand_id
1 'polypeptide(L)'
;MFENEPDRPFLVPLFPHVSQEIFHPRFLKPIGRHESTKCIGGLLKELGWVENVEVEAKSAGHDGENADEKNVSENPASGVTMLSHSNGTFIHCWLLKAHPEMITRSCFVDPVVFCQWEGDLCYNFCYRPCSTGLELIIKYFVGMELGVAYYIQRHFCWSSNTLWFEEIPNGHDPLKAKFIIGGKDAIVNGPRVCRYLQSHGVNEGLYYDPEGRHGQALLTTDQAFTEVVAWLRGQTTNPTTTTSS
;
A
#
# COMPACT_ATOMS: atom_id res chain seq x y z
N MET A 1 1.98 2.87 21.28
CA MET A 1 2.15 3.59 19.99
C MET A 1 0.81 4.06 19.39
N PHE A 2 -0.29 3.31 19.57
CA PHE A 2 -1.59 3.59 18.94
C PHE A 2 -2.75 3.97 19.90
N GLU A 3 -2.47 4.29 21.18
CA GLU A 3 -3.53 4.45 22.20
C GLU A 3 -4.39 5.74 22.07
N ASN A 4 -4.03 6.66 21.17
CA ASN A 4 -4.75 7.94 20.96
C ASN A 4 -4.99 8.25 19.47
N GLU A 5 -5.06 7.23 18.63
CA GLU A 5 -5.33 7.43 17.20
C GLU A 5 -6.82 7.66 16.95
N PRO A 6 -7.20 8.46 15.95
CA PRO A 6 -8.60 8.56 15.54
C PRO A 6 -9.15 7.16 15.21
N ASP A 7 -10.38 6.89 15.63
CA ASP A 7 -11.08 5.62 15.42
C ASP A 7 -11.41 5.44 13.93
N ARG A 8 -10.41 5.00 13.16
CA ARG A 8 -10.53 4.72 11.72
C ARG A 8 -9.94 3.34 11.39
N PRO A 9 -10.60 2.58 10.51
CA PRO A 9 -10.04 1.38 9.93
C PRO A 9 -8.66 1.61 9.30
N PHE A 10 -7.68 0.83 9.72
CA PHE A 10 -6.31 0.88 9.22
C PHE A 10 -5.84 -0.51 8.77
N LEU A 11 -5.41 -0.62 7.51
CA LEU A 11 -4.96 -1.88 6.90
C LEU A 11 -3.51 -1.77 6.41
N VAL A 12 -2.67 -2.68 6.91
CA VAL A 12 -1.31 -2.89 6.43
C VAL A 12 -1.28 -4.20 5.64
N PRO A 13 -1.43 -4.19 4.30
CA PRO A 13 -1.40 -5.41 3.54
C PRO A 13 0.00 -6.02 3.56
N LEU A 14 0.08 -7.28 3.98
CA LEU A 14 1.26 -8.11 3.84
C LEU A 14 1.08 -9.01 2.62
N PHE A 15 2.16 -9.23 1.89
CA PHE A 15 2.10 -10.06 0.70
C PHE A 15 1.95 -11.55 1.10
N PRO A 16 0.87 -12.24 0.71
CA PRO A 16 0.47 -13.51 1.31
C PRO A 16 1.24 -14.73 0.78
N HIS A 17 2.33 -14.55 0.03
CA HIS A 17 3.02 -15.65 -0.66
C HIS A 17 4.40 -15.92 -0.07
N VAL A 18 4.48 -16.05 1.25
CA VAL A 18 5.69 -16.52 1.93
C VAL A 18 5.55 -18.02 2.26
N SER A 19 6.62 -18.82 2.19
CA SER A 19 6.58 -20.27 2.53
C SER A 19 6.27 -20.58 4.00
N GLN A 20 5.89 -19.59 4.80
CA GLN A 20 5.53 -19.77 6.20
C GLN A 20 4.30 -20.68 6.39
N GLU A 21 3.54 -20.97 5.32
CA GLU A 21 2.35 -21.82 5.34
C GLU A 21 2.55 -23.23 4.74
N ILE A 22 3.68 -23.91 5.03
CA ILE A 22 3.97 -25.26 4.48
C ILE A 22 2.89 -26.32 4.73
N PHE A 23 2.09 -26.16 5.78
CA PHE A 23 1.01 -27.11 6.13
C PHE A 23 -0.37 -26.67 5.65
N HIS A 24 -0.50 -25.48 5.04
CA HIS A 24 -1.78 -25.01 4.55
C HIS A 24 -2.18 -25.78 3.28
N PRO A 25 -3.46 -26.15 3.08
CA PRO A 25 -3.91 -26.88 1.89
C PRO A 25 -3.62 -26.16 0.56
N ARG A 26 -3.35 -24.85 0.62
CA ARG A 26 -2.96 -24.02 -0.52
C ARG A 26 -1.45 -23.73 -0.59
N PHE A 27 -0.60 -24.50 0.09
CA PHE A 27 0.84 -24.34 -0.04
C PHE A 27 1.26 -24.37 -1.53
N LEU A 28 2.00 -23.35 -1.96
CA LEU A 28 2.38 -23.10 -3.37
C LEU A 28 1.19 -22.94 -4.35
N LYS A 29 0.02 -22.52 -3.85
CA LYS A 29 -1.13 -22.09 -4.65
C LYS A 29 -1.47 -20.64 -4.31
N PRO A 30 -0.66 -19.67 -4.80
CA PRO A 30 -0.82 -18.27 -4.47
C PRO A 30 -2.23 -17.77 -4.84
N ILE A 31 -2.84 -17.01 -3.93
CA ILE A 31 -4.07 -16.26 -4.17
C ILE A 31 -3.77 -15.17 -5.21
N GLY A 32 -4.44 -15.23 -6.37
CA GLY A 32 -4.29 -14.21 -7.41
C GLY A 32 -5.08 -12.94 -7.10
N ARG A 33 -4.83 -11.87 -7.87
CA ARG A 33 -5.43 -10.53 -7.66
C ARG A 33 -6.95 -10.56 -7.40
N HIS A 34 -7.71 -11.29 -8.22
CA HIS A 34 -9.18 -11.31 -8.15
C HIS A 34 -9.68 -11.99 -6.88
N GLU A 35 -8.99 -13.04 -6.44
CA GLU A 35 -9.34 -13.76 -5.22
C GLU A 35 -8.93 -12.93 -4.00
N SER A 36 -7.75 -12.29 -4.02
CA SER A 36 -7.29 -11.39 -2.96
C SER A 36 -8.23 -10.20 -2.77
N THR A 37 -8.61 -9.50 -3.83
CA THR A 37 -9.49 -8.33 -3.73
C THR A 37 -10.89 -8.72 -3.27
N LYS A 38 -11.42 -9.84 -3.75
CA LYS A 38 -12.70 -10.37 -3.29
C LYS A 38 -12.67 -10.75 -1.80
N CYS A 39 -11.60 -11.43 -1.36
CA CYS A 39 -11.44 -11.85 0.02
C CYS A 39 -11.31 -10.65 0.96
N ILE A 40 -10.39 -9.73 0.66
CA ILE A 40 -10.16 -8.54 1.49
C ILE A 40 -11.38 -7.61 1.45
N GLY A 41 -11.96 -7.34 0.28
CA GLY A 41 -13.17 -6.52 0.17
C GLY A 41 -14.37 -7.11 0.92
N GLY A 42 -14.53 -8.44 0.89
CA GLY A 42 -15.53 -9.14 1.71
C GLY A 42 -15.27 -9.01 3.21
N LEU A 43 -14.01 -9.16 3.63
CA LEU A 43 -13.62 -8.99 5.03
C LEU A 43 -13.88 -7.56 5.53
N LEU A 44 -13.55 -6.54 4.73
CA LEU A 44 -13.79 -5.13 5.10
C LEU A 44 -15.28 -4.85 5.31
N LYS A 45 -16.15 -5.46 4.50
CA LYS A 45 -17.62 -5.40 4.66
C LYS A 45 -18.11 -6.14 5.90
N GLU A 46 -17.58 -7.33 6.16
CA GLU A 46 -17.93 -8.15 7.33
C GLU A 46 -17.53 -7.46 8.64
N LEU A 47 -16.40 -6.76 8.65
CA LEU A 47 -15.94 -5.95 9.78
C LEU A 47 -16.73 -4.64 9.94
N GLY A 48 -17.63 -4.30 9.01
CA GLY A 48 -18.37 -3.04 9.02
C GLY A 48 -17.52 -1.81 8.72
N TRP A 49 -16.30 -1.99 8.17
CA TRP A 49 -15.39 -0.88 7.83
C TRP A 49 -15.77 -0.19 6.52
N VAL A 50 -16.59 -0.85 5.70
CA VAL A 50 -17.10 -0.36 4.41
C VAL A 50 -18.58 -0.71 4.32
N GLU A 51 -19.38 0.20 3.79
CA GLU A 51 -20.81 0.00 3.57
C GLU A 51 -21.13 -1.14 2.59
N ASN A 52 -22.20 -1.86 2.91
CA ASN A 52 -22.77 -2.90 2.04
C ASN A 52 -23.76 -2.28 1.05
N VAL A 53 -23.25 -1.71 -0.05
CA VAL A 53 -24.08 -1.08 -1.11
C VAL A 53 -25.14 -2.05 -1.67
N GLU A 54 -24.90 -3.36 -1.64
CA GLU A 54 -25.87 -4.37 -2.10
C GLU A 54 -27.13 -4.51 -1.22
N VAL A 55 -27.07 -4.05 0.04
CA VAL A 55 -28.19 -4.17 1.00
C VAL A 55 -29.14 -2.96 0.92
N GLU A 56 -28.63 -1.77 0.58
CA GLU A 56 -29.46 -0.57 0.44
C GLU A 56 -30.38 -0.61 -0.77
N ALA A 57 -29.91 -1.13 -1.92
CA ALA A 57 -30.71 -1.24 -3.14
C ALA A 57 -31.92 -2.20 -3.00
N LYS A 58 -31.88 -3.15 -2.06
CA LYS A 58 -33.02 -4.05 -1.75
C LYS A 58 -33.98 -3.47 -0.71
N SER A 59 -33.57 -2.41 -0.01
CA SER A 59 -34.35 -1.78 1.06
C SER A 59 -35.15 -0.57 0.56
N ALA A 60 -34.80 -0.03 -0.61
CA ALA A 60 -35.47 1.11 -1.24
C ALA A 60 -36.73 0.75 -2.06
N GLY A 61 -37.19 -0.50 -1.98
CA GLY A 61 -38.30 -1.04 -2.79
C GLY A 61 -39.45 -1.62 -1.99
N HIS A 62 -39.95 -0.94 -0.94
CA HIS A 62 -41.28 -1.20 -0.39
C HIS A 62 -41.82 0.00 0.39
N ASP A 63 -42.87 0.60 -0.17
CA ASP A 63 -43.87 1.56 0.30
C ASP A 63 -43.93 1.96 1.79
N GLY A 64 -44.25 3.25 2.02
CA GLY A 64 -45.22 3.64 3.05
C GLY A 64 -44.68 4.43 4.25
N GLU A 65 -45.01 5.73 4.24
CA GLU A 65 -45.15 6.66 5.39
C GLU A 65 -44.95 6.07 6.80
N ASN A 66 -43.83 6.43 7.44
CA ASN A 66 -43.77 6.84 8.84
C ASN A 66 -42.45 7.58 9.07
N ALA A 67 -42.56 8.88 9.33
CA ALA A 67 -41.45 9.73 9.72
C ALA A 67 -41.15 9.52 11.21
N ASP A 68 -40.48 8.40 11.50
CA ASP A 68 -39.71 8.29 12.74
C ASP A 68 -38.31 8.82 12.46
N GLU A 69 -37.87 9.76 13.30
CA GLU A 69 -36.51 10.29 13.36
C GLU A 69 -35.52 9.13 13.51
N LYS A 70 -35.07 8.59 12.37
CA LYS A 70 -33.89 7.74 12.33
C LYS A 70 -32.74 8.61 12.78
N ASN A 71 -32.32 8.41 14.03
CA ASN A 71 -30.98 8.73 14.50
C ASN A 71 -30.01 8.42 13.37
N VAL A 72 -29.49 9.47 12.74
CA VAL A 72 -28.37 9.37 11.81
C VAL A 72 -27.24 8.86 12.67
N SER A 73 -27.02 7.54 12.68
CA SER A 73 -25.84 6.97 13.30
C SER A 73 -24.67 7.65 12.60
N GLU A 74 -23.92 8.46 13.34
CA GLU A 74 -22.63 8.99 12.92
C GLU A 74 -21.74 7.80 12.58
N ASN A 75 -21.83 7.30 11.34
CA ASN A 75 -20.95 6.24 10.89
C ASN A 75 -19.72 6.95 10.32
N PRO A 76 -18.59 6.96 11.03
CA PRO A 76 -17.42 7.71 10.60
C PRO A 76 -16.90 7.09 9.30
N ALA A 77 -17.00 7.84 8.20
CA ALA A 77 -16.42 7.58 6.88
C ALA A 77 -16.25 6.10 6.48
N SER A 78 -17.23 5.56 5.75
CA SER A 78 -17.13 4.27 5.04
C SER A 78 -15.82 4.17 4.25
N GLY A 79 -14.89 3.30 4.69
CA GLY A 79 -13.63 3.03 4.00
C GLY A 79 -12.39 2.91 4.90
N VAL A 80 -11.28 2.48 4.31
CA VAL A 80 -10.05 2.09 5.01
C VAL A 80 -8.85 2.98 4.64
N THR A 81 -8.02 3.29 5.64
CA THR A 81 -6.69 3.86 5.43
C THR A 81 -5.68 2.75 5.19
N MET A 82 -4.96 2.81 4.07
CA MET A 82 -3.97 1.83 3.65
C MET A 82 -2.55 2.34 3.93
N LEU A 83 -1.71 1.53 4.58
CA LEU A 83 -0.25 1.71 4.61
C LEU A 83 0.42 0.48 4.04
N SER A 84 1.12 0.64 2.92
CA SER A 84 1.79 -0.47 2.25
C SER A 84 3.26 -0.18 2.04
N HIS A 85 4.09 -1.20 2.23
CA HIS A 85 5.52 -1.15 1.99
C HIS A 85 5.96 -2.27 1.06
N SER A 86 6.91 -1.99 0.17
CA SER A 86 7.53 -2.99 -0.70
C SER A 86 6.47 -3.89 -1.35
N ASN A 87 6.60 -5.22 -1.30
CA ASN A 87 5.63 -6.17 -1.88
C ASN A 87 4.18 -6.01 -1.38
N GLY A 88 3.94 -5.45 -0.19
CA GLY A 88 2.59 -5.13 0.28
C GLY A 88 1.86 -4.15 -0.66
N THR A 89 2.61 -3.33 -1.40
CA THR A 89 2.06 -2.41 -2.41
C THR A 89 1.35 -3.14 -3.55
N PHE A 90 1.65 -4.42 -3.84
CA PHE A 90 0.90 -5.19 -4.84
C PHE A 90 -0.56 -5.39 -4.44
N ILE A 91 -0.82 -5.78 -3.20
CA ILE A 91 -2.19 -5.95 -2.69
C ILE A 91 -2.91 -4.60 -2.66
N HIS A 92 -2.22 -3.54 -2.25
CA HIS A 92 -2.76 -2.19 -2.26
C HIS A 92 -3.15 -1.76 -3.69
N CYS A 93 -2.28 -1.99 -4.68
CA CYS A 93 -2.54 -1.77 -6.10
C CYS A 93 -3.77 -2.55 -6.58
N TRP A 94 -3.89 -3.84 -6.24
CA TRP A 94 -5.05 -4.65 -6.63
C TRP A 94 -6.35 -4.11 -6.04
N LEU A 95 -6.34 -3.69 -4.77
CA LEU A 95 -7.51 -3.10 -4.12
C LEU A 95 -7.89 -1.76 -4.73
N LEU A 96 -6.93 -0.88 -5.03
CA LEU A 96 -7.20 0.39 -5.73
C LEU A 96 -7.83 0.16 -7.11
N LYS A 97 -7.39 -0.87 -7.83
CA LYS A 97 -7.95 -1.22 -9.15
C LYS A 97 -9.34 -1.83 -9.08
N ALA A 98 -9.64 -2.62 -8.03
CA ALA A 98 -10.88 -3.39 -7.93
C ALA A 98 -11.98 -2.67 -7.12
N HIS A 99 -11.58 -1.93 -6.08
CA HIS A 99 -12.43 -1.34 -5.06
C HIS A 99 -11.89 0.04 -4.62
N PRO A 100 -11.64 0.99 -5.55
CA PRO A 100 -11.11 2.31 -5.21
C PRO A 100 -11.98 3.06 -4.19
N GLU A 101 -13.31 2.85 -4.22
CA GLU A 101 -14.29 3.45 -3.32
C GLU A 101 -14.11 3.03 -1.85
N MET A 102 -13.48 1.88 -1.61
CA MET A 102 -13.24 1.38 -0.25
C MET A 102 -12.02 2.02 0.41
N ILE A 103 -11.14 2.68 -0.36
CA ILE A 103 -9.87 3.20 0.14
C ILE A 103 -9.99 4.71 0.30
N THR A 104 -9.97 5.17 1.56
CA THR A 104 -10.12 6.60 1.88
C THR A 104 -8.79 7.34 1.89
N ARG A 105 -7.69 6.63 2.19
CA ARG A 105 -6.34 7.19 2.28
C ARG A 105 -5.30 6.13 1.90
N SER A 106 -4.23 6.54 1.23
CA SER A 106 -3.15 5.67 0.76
C SER A 106 -1.77 6.20 1.14
N CYS A 107 -1.03 5.44 1.93
CA CYS A 107 0.38 5.67 2.21
C CYS A 107 1.24 4.55 1.60
N PHE A 108 2.22 4.98 0.80
CA PHE A 108 3.16 4.11 0.12
C PHE A 108 4.56 4.37 0.64
N VAL A 109 5.22 3.34 1.17
CA VAL A 109 6.60 3.40 1.63
C VAL A 109 7.45 2.48 0.77
N ASP A 110 8.46 3.01 0.09
CA ASP A 110 9.28 2.29 -0.89
C ASP A 110 8.45 1.40 -1.84
N PRO A 111 7.47 1.98 -2.56
CA PRO A 111 6.55 1.25 -3.40
C PRO A 111 7.23 0.58 -4.58
N VAL A 112 6.90 -0.69 -4.81
CA VAL A 112 7.42 -1.48 -5.94
C VAL A 112 6.44 -1.57 -7.11
N VAL A 113 5.35 -0.80 -7.08
CA VAL A 113 4.28 -0.78 -8.10
C VAL A 113 4.44 0.29 -9.17
N PHE A 114 5.27 1.31 -8.94
CA PHE A 114 5.51 2.40 -9.89
C PHE A 114 6.68 2.08 -10.82
N CYS A 115 6.62 2.59 -12.06
CA CYS A 115 7.71 2.49 -13.05
C CYS A 115 8.20 1.06 -13.34
N GLN A 116 7.40 0.03 -13.05
CA GLN A 116 7.83 -1.35 -13.20
C GLN A 116 8.16 -1.74 -14.64
N TRP A 117 7.53 -1.07 -15.62
CA TRP A 117 7.77 -1.27 -17.04
C TRP A 117 9.22 -0.98 -17.46
N GLU A 118 9.99 -0.25 -16.64
CA GLU A 118 11.40 0.06 -16.90
C GLU A 118 12.33 -1.11 -16.54
N GLY A 119 11.84 -2.12 -15.82
CA GLY A 119 12.56 -3.37 -15.58
C GLY A 119 13.57 -3.34 -14.44
N ASP A 120 13.79 -2.20 -13.77
CA ASP A 120 14.72 -2.07 -12.64
C ASP A 120 14.39 -3.07 -11.52
N LEU A 121 13.12 -3.14 -11.11
CA LEU A 121 12.66 -4.09 -10.10
C LEU A 121 12.97 -5.55 -10.50
N CYS A 122 12.66 -5.90 -11.74
CA CYS A 122 12.90 -7.25 -12.27
C CYS A 122 14.38 -7.62 -12.21
N TYR A 123 15.24 -6.72 -12.71
CA TYR A 123 16.67 -6.92 -12.72
C TYR A 123 17.25 -6.98 -11.31
N ASN A 124 16.99 -5.97 -10.48
CA ASN A 124 17.58 -5.82 -9.15
C ASN A 124 17.17 -6.94 -8.20
N PHE A 125 15.93 -7.42 -8.30
CA PHE A 125 15.39 -8.45 -7.43
C PHE A 125 15.70 -9.87 -7.92
N CYS A 126 15.57 -10.15 -9.23
CA CYS A 126 15.70 -11.51 -9.75
C CYS A 126 17.10 -11.82 -10.29
N TYR A 127 17.74 -10.88 -10.98
CA TYR A 127 18.90 -11.17 -11.83
C TYR A 127 20.22 -10.59 -11.35
N ARG A 128 20.18 -9.51 -10.56
CA ARG A 128 21.38 -8.80 -10.10
C ARG A 128 22.34 -9.74 -9.37
N PRO A 129 23.63 -9.78 -9.76
CA PRO A 129 24.66 -10.49 -9.02
C PRO A 129 24.87 -9.84 -7.64
N CYS A 130 24.97 -10.65 -6.60
CA CYS A 130 25.32 -10.14 -5.27
C CYS A 130 26.81 -9.79 -5.26
N SER A 131 27.11 -8.54 -4.94
CA SER A 131 28.49 -8.04 -4.81
C SER A 131 28.90 -7.90 -3.34
N THR A 132 27.94 -7.93 -2.41
CA THR A 132 28.18 -7.88 -0.96
C THR A 132 27.51 -9.04 -0.21
N GLY A 133 28.00 -9.35 0.99
CA GLY A 133 27.40 -10.36 1.86
C GLY A 133 25.97 -10.04 2.29
N LEU A 134 25.66 -8.75 2.52
CA LEU A 134 24.31 -8.31 2.85
C LEU A 134 23.34 -8.54 1.68
N GLU A 135 23.76 -8.25 0.45
CA GLU A 135 22.96 -8.54 -0.75
C GLU A 135 22.70 -10.04 -0.91
N LEU A 136 23.67 -10.90 -0.57
CA LEU A 136 23.48 -12.34 -0.59
C LEU A 136 22.45 -12.80 0.44
N ILE A 137 22.49 -12.27 1.67
CA ILE A 137 21.52 -12.58 2.72
C ILE A 137 20.12 -12.15 2.28
N ILE A 138 19.95 -10.93 1.78
CA ILE A 138 18.66 -10.43 1.29
C ILE A 138 18.17 -11.28 0.12
N LYS A 139 19.03 -11.59 -0.85
CA LYS A 139 18.66 -12.44 -1.99
C LYS A 139 18.19 -13.82 -1.53
N TYR A 140 18.88 -14.43 -0.56
CA TYR A 140 18.53 -15.76 -0.08
C TYR A 140 17.23 -15.78 0.73
N PHE A 141 17.10 -14.90 1.74
CA PHE A 141 15.98 -14.94 2.69
C PHE A 141 14.73 -14.17 2.23
N VAL A 142 14.87 -13.23 1.29
CA VAL A 142 13.73 -12.46 0.76
C VAL A 142 13.42 -12.88 -0.67
N GLY A 143 14.41 -12.85 -1.57
CA GLY A 143 14.17 -13.08 -3.00
C GLY A 143 14.03 -14.55 -3.41
N MET A 144 14.78 -15.44 -2.75
CA MET A 144 14.79 -16.88 -3.00
C MET A 144 13.98 -17.68 -1.98
N GLU A 145 13.29 -16.99 -1.08
CA GLU A 145 12.25 -17.57 -0.26
C GLU A 145 11.27 -18.29 -1.20
N LEU A 146 11.00 -19.57 -0.93
CA LEU A 146 10.31 -20.46 -1.86
C LEU A 146 8.96 -19.91 -2.35
N GLY A 147 8.16 -19.31 -1.47
CA GLY A 147 6.87 -18.70 -1.82
C GLY A 147 7.04 -17.48 -2.73
N VAL A 148 7.91 -16.56 -2.34
CA VAL A 148 8.21 -15.32 -3.08
C VAL A 148 8.78 -15.66 -4.46
N ALA A 149 9.78 -16.54 -4.53
CA ALA A 149 10.39 -16.95 -5.78
C ALA A 149 9.37 -17.66 -6.69
N TYR A 150 8.56 -18.57 -6.13
CA TYR A 150 7.52 -19.27 -6.88
C TYR A 150 6.49 -18.30 -7.45
N TYR A 151 6.01 -17.35 -6.66
CA TYR A 151 5.08 -16.32 -7.13
C TYR A 151 5.72 -15.44 -8.21
N ILE A 152 6.88 -14.83 -7.91
CA ILE A 152 7.52 -13.84 -8.80
C ILE A 152 7.87 -14.47 -10.15
N GLN A 153 8.40 -15.70 -10.17
CA GLN A 153 8.86 -16.32 -11.41
C GLN A 153 7.75 -16.98 -12.23
N ARG A 154 6.61 -17.34 -11.63
CA ARG A 154 5.57 -18.15 -12.32
C ARG A 154 4.19 -17.53 -12.37
N HIS A 155 3.86 -16.65 -11.44
CA HIS A 155 2.51 -16.10 -11.27
C HIS A 155 2.47 -14.57 -11.33
N PHE A 156 3.62 -13.92 -11.33
CA PHE A 156 3.71 -12.47 -11.43
C PHE A 156 3.17 -11.96 -12.75
N CYS A 157 2.19 -11.07 -12.69
CA CYS A 157 1.63 -10.41 -13.85
C CYS A 157 1.97 -8.92 -13.77
N TRP A 158 2.92 -8.48 -14.60
CA TRP A 158 3.40 -7.09 -14.61
C TRP A 158 2.27 -6.08 -14.73
N SER A 159 1.36 -6.26 -15.68
CA SER A 159 0.22 -5.34 -15.87
C SER A 159 -0.74 -5.31 -14.69
N SER A 160 -0.83 -6.38 -13.90
CA SER A 160 -1.66 -6.42 -12.69
C SER A 160 -0.98 -5.78 -11.48
N ASN A 161 0.36 -5.79 -11.47
CA ASN A 161 1.18 -5.33 -10.35
C ASN A 161 1.69 -3.91 -10.55
N THR A 162 1.49 -3.31 -11.73
CA THR A 162 1.80 -1.92 -12.01
C THR A 162 0.63 -1.02 -11.62
N LEU A 163 0.93 0.02 -10.84
CA LEU A 163 -0.03 1.06 -10.47
C LEU A 163 0.32 2.34 -11.22
N TRP A 164 -0.64 2.90 -11.96
CA TRP A 164 -0.54 4.24 -12.52
C TRP A 164 -0.97 5.26 -11.47
N PHE A 165 -0.39 6.46 -11.52
CA PHE A 165 -0.71 7.52 -10.57
C PHE A 165 -2.20 7.91 -10.63
N GLU A 166 -2.79 7.91 -11.83
CA GLU A 166 -4.20 8.23 -12.08
C GLU A 166 -5.17 7.25 -11.41
N GLU A 167 -4.70 6.06 -11.04
CA GLU A 167 -5.49 5.04 -10.36
C GLU A 167 -5.54 5.24 -8.84
N ILE A 168 -4.89 6.28 -8.31
CA ILE A 168 -4.86 6.60 -6.88
C ILE A 168 -5.91 7.68 -6.59
N PRO A 169 -7.01 7.34 -5.89
CA PRO A 169 -8.01 8.31 -5.49
C PRO A 169 -7.37 9.41 -4.62
N ASN A 170 -7.64 10.66 -4.96
CA ASN A 170 -7.10 11.82 -4.27
C ASN A 170 -5.56 11.82 -4.20
N GLY A 171 -4.87 11.28 -5.22
CA GLY A 171 -3.41 11.16 -5.25
C GLY A 171 -2.64 12.49 -5.11
N HIS A 172 -3.28 13.62 -5.39
CA HIS A 172 -2.73 14.97 -5.20
C HIS A 172 -2.95 15.54 -3.80
N ASP A 173 -3.90 15.02 -3.02
CA ASP A 173 -4.22 15.54 -1.69
C ASP A 173 -3.25 14.93 -0.66
N PRO A 174 -2.33 15.71 -0.05
CA PRO A 174 -1.35 15.21 0.90
C PRO A 174 -1.97 14.62 2.18
N LEU A 175 -3.22 14.96 2.50
CA LEU A 175 -3.95 14.36 3.63
C LEU A 175 -4.47 12.97 3.29
N LYS A 176 -4.70 12.68 2.00
CA LYS A 176 -5.28 11.43 1.50
C LYS A 176 -4.24 10.51 0.87
N ALA A 177 -3.16 11.04 0.31
CA ALA A 177 -2.09 10.29 -0.32
C ALA A 177 -0.72 10.73 0.18
N LYS A 178 0.10 9.77 0.62
CA LYS A 178 1.51 9.99 1.02
C LYS A 178 2.41 8.98 0.34
N PHE A 179 3.55 9.44 -0.14
CA PHE A 179 4.57 8.64 -0.80
C PHE A 179 5.90 8.91 -0.08
N ILE A 180 6.55 7.85 0.36
CA ILE A 180 7.81 7.91 1.10
C ILE A 180 8.81 7.05 0.33
N ILE A 181 9.85 7.67 -0.21
CA ILE A 181 10.75 7.06 -1.18
C ILE A 181 12.21 7.20 -0.73
N GLY A 182 12.92 6.08 -0.58
CA GLY A 182 14.37 6.04 -0.43
C GLY A 182 15.12 6.18 -1.76
N GLY A 183 16.10 7.08 -1.82
CA GLY A 183 16.92 7.35 -3.01
C GLY A 183 18.00 6.30 -3.29
N LYS A 184 18.49 5.61 -2.25
CA LYS A 184 19.46 4.50 -2.33
C LYS A 184 18.80 3.14 -2.16
N ASP A 185 17.54 3.04 -2.57
CA ASP A 185 16.81 1.80 -2.63
C ASP A 185 17.51 0.81 -3.59
N ALA A 186 17.81 -0.40 -3.09
CA ALA A 186 18.54 -1.42 -3.81
C ALA A 186 17.65 -2.32 -4.68
N ILE A 187 16.32 -2.12 -4.62
CA ILE A 187 15.29 -2.90 -5.31
C ILE A 187 14.65 -2.04 -6.40
N VAL A 188 14.17 -0.84 -6.04
CA VAL A 188 13.56 0.09 -6.99
C VAL A 188 14.43 1.32 -7.25
N ASN A 189 14.26 1.94 -8.40
CA ASN A 189 14.94 3.19 -8.72
C ASN A 189 14.22 4.38 -8.07
N GLY A 190 14.55 4.66 -6.81
CA GLY A 190 13.95 5.75 -6.02
C GLY A 190 13.93 7.11 -6.73
N PRO A 191 15.05 7.60 -7.30
CA PRO A 191 15.07 8.86 -8.06
C PRO A 191 14.12 8.87 -9.27
N ARG A 192 13.96 7.72 -9.94
CA ARG A 192 13.03 7.60 -11.07
C ARG A 192 11.56 7.65 -10.62
N VAL A 193 11.22 6.99 -9.52
CA VAL A 193 9.88 7.01 -8.92
C VAL A 193 9.55 8.40 -8.39
N CYS A 194 10.48 9.07 -7.73
CA CYS A 194 10.35 10.44 -7.27
C CYS A 194 10.03 11.39 -8.45
N ARG A 195 10.80 11.33 -9.54
CA ARG A 195 10.52 12.10 -10.77
C ARG A 195 9.18 11.76 -11.39
N TYR A 196 8.76 10.49 -11.37
CA TYR A 196 7.45 10.07 -11.86
C TYR A 196 6.33 10.74 -11.07
N LEU A 197 6.36 10.69 -9.73
CA LEU A 197 5.33 11.30 -8.90
C LEU A 197 5.31 12.83 -9.04
N GLN A 198 6.49 13.46 -9.07
CA GLN A 198 6.61 14.90 -9.30
C GLN A 198 6.07 15.33 -10.67
N SER A 199 6.31 14.55 -11.74
CA SER A 199 5.78 14.87 -13.08
C SER A 199 4.25 14.78 -13.15
N HIS A 200 3.61 14.08 -12.20
CA HIS A 200 2.15 14.04 -12.05
C HIS A 200 1.62 15.10 -11.06
N GLY A 201 2.49 15.99 -10.56
CA GLY A 201 2.10 17.10 -9.68
C GLY A 201 2.09 16.76 -8.19
N VAL A 202 2.65 15.64 -7.77
CA VAL A 202 2.79 15.31 -6.35
C VAL A 202 3.95 16.10 -5.76
N ASN A 203 3.64 17.08 -4.91
CA ASN A 203 4.62 17.89 -4.19
C ASN A 203 4.52 17.63 -2.68
N GLU A 204 3.46 18.11 -2.03
CA GLU A 204 3.31 18.07 -0.57
C GLU A 204 3.15 16.64 -0.01
N GLY A 205 2.56 15.73 -0.80
CA GLY A 205 2.38 14.32 -0.43
C GLY A 205 3.63 13.46 -0.57
N LEU A 206 4.77 14.01 -1.02
CA LEU A 206 5.99 13.25 -1.29
C LEU A 206 7.08 13.56 -0.24
N TYR A 207 7.52 12.53 0.46
CA TYR A 207 8.74 12.53 1.26
C TYR A 207 9.82 11.75 0.51
N TYR A 208 10.95 12.39 0.22
CA TYR A 208 12.07 11.78 -0.48
C TYR A 208 13.34 11.92 0.36
N ASP A 209 13.95 10.79 0.73
CA ASP A 209 15.25 10.76 1.37
C ASP A 209 16.30 10.28 0.35
N PRO A 210 17.20 11.15 -0.15
CA PRO A 210 18.23 10.77 -1.12
C PRO A 210 19.15 9.64 -0.63
N GLU A 211 19.33 9.50 0.67
CA GLU A 211 20.23 8.51 1.30
C GLU A 211 19.47 7.28 1.82
N GLY A 212 18.14 7.35 1.83
CA GLY A 212 17.26 6.32 2.36
C GLY A 212 17.39 5.01 1.60
N ARG A 213 17.48 3.91 2.35
CA ARG A 213 17.52 2.53 1.83
C ARG A 213 16.14 1.88 1.91
N HIS A 214 15.93 0.85 1.10
CA HIS A 214 14.66 0.09 1.08
C HIS A 214 14.25 -0.38 2.49
N GLY A 215 13.07 0.02 2.94
CA GLY A 215 12.49 -0.33 4.23
C GLY A 215 13.06 0.46 5.43
N GLN A 216 14.05 1.32 5.22
CA GLN A 216 14.65 2.12 6.29
C GLN A 216 13.62 3.06 6.93
N ALA A 217 12.68 3.60 6.13
CA ALA A 217 11.64 4.50 6.60
C ALA A 217 10.64 3.89 7.59
N LEU A 218 10.65 2.55 7.75
CA LEU A 218 9.82 1.85 8.74
C LEU A 218 10.55 1.54 10.05
N LEU A 219 11.84 1.88 10.17
CA LEU A 219 12.59 1.73 11.40
C LEU A 219 12.19 2.84 12.38
N THR A 220 11.87 2.50 13.63
CA THR A 220 11.44 3.47 14.65
C THR A 220 12.46 4.57 14.96
N THR A 221 13.73 4.33 14.62
CA THR A 221 14.83 5.29 14.77
C THR A 221 14.98 6.25 13.59
N ASP A 222 14.28 5.99 12.48
CA ASP A 222 14.37 6.80 11.27
C ASP A 222 13.41 7.99 11.31
N GLN A 223 13.82 9.14 10.77
CA GLN A 223 12.98 10.34 10.73
C GLN A 223 11.73 10.12 9.87
N ALA A 224 11.84 9.37 8.77
CA ALA A 224 10.72 9.08 7.88
C ALA A 224 9.63 8.25 8.58
N PHE A 225 9.97 7.48 9.61
CA PHE A 225 8.97 6.79 10.43
C PHE A 225 8.08 7.78 11.18
N THR A 226 8.65 8.88 11.66
CA THR A 226 7.87 9.95 12.29
C THR A 226 6.89 10.58 11.30
N GLU A 227 7.30 10.73 10.03
CA GLU A 227 6.43 11.21 8.95
C GLU A 227 5.28 10.23 8.65
N VAL A 228 5.55 8.93 8.61
CA VAL A 228 4.51 7.88 8.47
C VAL A 228 3.47 8.05 9.59
N VAL A 229 3.93 8.11 10.84
CA VAL A 229 3.06 8.17 12.02
C VAL A 229 2.27 9.48 12.07
N ALA A 230 2.91 10.61 11.79
CA ALA A 230 2.24 11.91 11.74
C ALA A 230 1.15 11.92 10.66
N TRP A 231 1.45 11.40 9.47
CA TRP A 231 0.44 11.27 8.41
C TRP A 231 -0.69 10.32 8.83
N LEU A 232 -0.39 9.18 9.45
CA LEU A 232 -1.41 8.26 9.95
C LEU A 232 -2.33 8.90 11.00
N ARG A 233 -1.81 9.84 11.80
CA ARG A 233 -2.58 10.68 12.74
C ARG A 233 -3.43 11.76 12.07
N GLY A 234 -3.22 12.01 10.78
CA GLY A 234 -3.86 13.11 10.06
C GLY A 234 -3.19 14.47 10.32
N GLN A 235 -1.94 14.47 10.76
CA GLN A 235 -1.14 15.68 10.94
C GLN A 235 -0.37 15.97 9.65
N THR A 236 -0.38 17.21 9.19
CA THR A 236 0.51 17.67 8.13
C THR A 236 1.84 18.10 8.74
N THR A 237 2.90 17.37 8.43
CA THR A 237 4.27 17.81 8.67
C THR A 237 4.61 18.86 7.60
N ASN A 238 4.70 20.13 8.00
CA ASN A 238 5.28 21.14 7.12
C ASN A 238 6.76 20.76 6.90
N PRO A 239 7.26 20.73 5.65
CA PRO A 239 8.65 20.39 5.40
C PRO A 239 9.53 21.43 6.09
N THR A 240 10.34 20.97 7.04
CA THR A 240 11.35 21.78 7.70
C THR A 240 12.33 22.26 6.65
N THR A 241 12.27 23.55 6.32
CA THR A 241 13.29 24.26 5.56
C THR A 241 14.64 23.96 6.20
N THR A 242 15.47 23.19 5.54
CA THR A 242 16.87 22.99 5.93
C THR A 242 17.58 24.30 5.63
N THR A 243 17.58 25.23 6.58
CA THR A 243 18.47 26.39 6.55
C THR A 243 19.89 25.85 6.68
N SER A 244 20.58 25.81 5.56
CA SER A 244 22.03 25.80 5.51
C SER A 244 22.52 27.15 6.03
N SER A 245 23.30 27.10 7.11
CA SER A 245 24.16 28.18 7.60
C SER A 245 25.56 27.62 7.75
#